data_AF-A0A7H8HGN8-F1
#
_entry.id   AF-A0A7H8HGN8-F1
#
_cell.length_a   1.000
_cell.length_b   1.000
_cell.length_c   1.000
_cell.angle_alpha   90.00
_cell.angle_beta   90.00
_cell.angle_gamma   90.00
#
_symmetry.space_group_name_H-M   'P 1'
#
loop_
_entity.id
_entity.type
_entity.pdbx_description
1 polymer ?
#
loop_
_entity_poly.entity_id
_entity_poly.type
_entity_poly.pdbx_seq_one_letter_code
_entity_poly.pdbx_strand_id
1 'polypeptide(L)' 'MSRGEWSIGCRDLAGRRRDVTVFVSNDKVVLVAPPGEAAVLGPLDVGRLRAALRDAVVATADEDQT' A
#
# COMPACT_ATOMS: atom_id res chain seq x y z
N MET A 1 -14.96 -6.43 -5.09
CA MET A 1 -13.81 -5.96 -4.30
C MET A 1 -12.71 -5.65 -5.28
N SER A 2 -12.31 -4.40 -5.42
CA SER A 2 -11.25 -3.94 -6.33
C SER A 2 -9.98 -4.74 -6.04
N ARG A 3 -9.58 -5.61 -6.96
CA ARG A 3 -8.56 -6.67 -6.76
C ARG A 3 -7.12 -6.14 -6.76
N GLY A 4 -6.94 -4.83 -6.59
CA GLY A 4 -5.67 -4.15 -6.80
C GLY A 4 -5.45 -2.94 -5.90
N GLU A 5 -6.15 -2.83 -4.77
CA GLU A 5 -5.94 -1.75 -3.80
C GLU A 5 -5.95 -2.28 -2.36
N TRP A 6 -4.94 -1.89 -1.58
CA TRP A 6 -4.75 -2.24 -0.18
C TRP A 6 -4.49 -0.98 0.64
N SER A 7 -5.11 -0.89 1.82
CA SER A 7 -4.86 0.17 2.79
C SER A 7 -4.18 -0.40 4.02
N ILE A 8 -3.04 0.17 4.41
CA ILE A 8 -2.23 -0.27 5.55
C ILE A 8 -2.21 0.86 6.58
N GLY A 9 -2.81 0.59 7.73
CA GLY A 9 -2.77 1.51 8.87
C GLY A 9 -1.36 1.82 9.33
N CYS A 10 -1.08 3.09 9.55
CA CYS A 10 0.19 3.62 10.04
C CYS A 10 -0.05 4.84 10.94
N ARG A 11 1.04 5.54 11.28
CA ARG A 11 0.97 6.87 11.89
C ARG A 11 1.73 7.88 11.05
N ASP A 12 1.49 9.16 11.28
CA ASP A 12 2.37 10.22 10.82
C ASP A 12 3.40 10.60 11.91
N LEU A 13 4.26 11.58 11.62
CA LEU A 13 5.24 12.10 12.58
C LEU A 13 4.60 12.76 13.81
N ALA A 14 3.35 13.21 13.71
CA ALA A 14 2.57 13.73 14.85
C ALA A 14 1.85 12.61 15.63
N GLY A 15 2.07 11.35 15.25
CA GLY A 15 1.47 10.18 15.90
C GLY A 15 -0.01 9.97 15.58
N ARG A 16 -0.61 10.73 14.66
CA ARG A 16 -2.03 10.54 14.30
C ARG A 16 -2.16 9.31 13.43
N ARG A 17 -3.31 8.63 13.55
CA ARG A 17 -3.61 7.45 12.72
C ARG A 17 -3.84 7.91 11.28
N ARG A 18 -3.14 7.26 10.36
CA ARG A 18 -3.21 7.47 8.91
C ARG A 18 -3.12 6.10 8.22
N ASP A 19 -3.20 6.11 6.90
CA ASP A 19 -3.02 4.91 6.09
C ASP A 19 -2.04 5.18 4.95
N VAL A 20 -1.26 4.15 4.61
CA VAL A 20 -0.56 4.05 3.33
C VAL A 20 -1.45 3.25 2.39
N THR A 21 -1.69 3.78 1.19
CA THR A 21 -2.41 3.04 0.15
C THR A 21 -1.41 2.41 -0.81
N VAL A 22 -1.64 1.15 -1.14
CA VAL A 22 -0.94 0.44 -2.21
C VAL A 22 -1.97 0.13 -3.28
N PHE A 23 -1.68 0.42 -4.54
CA PHE A 23 -2.53 -0.03 -5.63
C PHE A 23 -1.73 -0.36 -6.87
N VAL A 24 -2.36 -1.05 -7.80
CA VAL A 24 -1.78 -1.41 -9.08
C VAL A 24 -2.33 -0.49 -10.17
N SER A 25 -1.45 -0.03 -11.05
CA SER A 25 -1.81 0.82 -12.19
C SER A 25 -0.81 0.65 -13.33
N ASN A 26 -1.28 0.19 -14.49
CA ASN A 26 -0.47 0.03 -15.70
C ASN A 26 0.79 -0.81 -15.45
N ASP A 27 0.62 -2.01 -14.88
CA ASP A 27 1.70 -2.95 -14.50
C ASP A 27 2.69 -2.38 -13.45
N LYS A 28 2.31 -1.30 -12.76
CA LYS A 28 3.13 -0.69 -11.70
C LYS A 28 2.43 -0.81 -10.35
N VAL A 29 3.22 -1.11 -9.33
CA VAL A 29 2.79 -0.97 -7.93
C VAL A 29 3.02 0.47 -7.49
N VAL A 30 1.95 1.15 -7.10
CA VAL A 30 1.95 2.52 -6.61
C VAL A 30 1.76 2.52 -5.10
N LEU A 31 2.62 3.24 -4.39
CA LEU A 31 2.48 3.53 -2.96
C LEU A 31 2.14 5.01 -2.78
N VAL A 32 1.07 5.28 -2.04
CA VAL A 32 0.68 6.63 -1.63
C VAL A 32 0.83 6.73 -0.12
N ALA A 33 1.79 7.53 0.30
CA ALA A 33 1.92 7.94 1.70
C ALA A 33 0.75 8.86 2.08
N PRO A 34 0.43 9.00 3.38
CA PRO A 34 -0.53 9.97 3.86
C PRO A 34 -0.26 11.36 3.28
N PRO A 35 -1.31 12.15 2.96
CA PRO A 35 -1.15 13.44 2.29
C PRO A 35 -0.17 14.36 3.04
N GLY A 36 0.88 14.80 2.34
CA GLY A 36 1.81 15.83 2.82
C GLY A 36 2.74 15.40 3.96
N GLU A 37 2.79 14.12 4.33
CA GLU A 37 3.53 13.66 5.53
C GLU A 37 4.21 12.30 5.32
N ALA A 38 5.24 12.04 6.14
CA ALA A 38 5.89 10.73 6.18
C ALA A 38 5.03 9.72 6.93
N ALA A 39 4.89 8.52 6.36
CA ALA A 39 4.31 7.38 7.06
C ALA A 39 5.34 6.77 8.03
N VAL A 40 4.96 6.68 9.29
CA VAL A 40 5.69 5.97 10.34
C VAL A 40 5.02 4.60 10.51
N LEU A 41 5.77 3.54 10.20
CA LEU A 41 5.30 2.16 10.31
C LEU A 41 5.95 1.46 11.51
N GLY A 42 5.12 0.89 12.38
CA GLY A 42 5.61 -0.03 13.40
C GLY A 42 5.95 -1.41 12.82
N PRO A 43 6.57 -2.32 13.59
CA PRO A 43 6.98 -3.64 13.10
C PRO A 43 5.85 -4.46 12.44
N LEU A 44 4.64 -4.40 13.01
CA LEU A 44 3.46 -5.08 12.43
C LEU A 44 3.00 -4.42 11.13
N ASP A 45 3.04 -3.09 11.06
CA ASP A 45 2.60 -2.34 9.89
C ASP A 45 3.55 -2.56 8.71
N VAL A 46 4.87 -2.64 8.99
CA VAL A 46 5.88 -3.07 8.00
C VAL A 46 5.58 -4.49 7.49
N GLY A 47 5.22 -5.41 8.39
CA GLY A 47 4.83 -6.77 8.01
C GLY A 47 3.61 -6.81 7.08
N ARG A 48 2.59 -5.98 7.37
CA ARG A 48 1.39 -5.82 6.53
C ARG A 48 1.71 -5.18 5.19
N LEU A 49 2.53 -4.12 5.18
CA LEU A 49 2.97 -3.48 3.95
C LEU A 49 3.70 -4.45 3.03
N ARG A 50 4.59 -5.29 3.59
CA ARG A 50 5.27 -6.33 2.82
C ARG A 50 4.30 -7.34 2.21
N ALA A 51 3.26 -7.73 2.94
CA ALA A 51 2.24 -8.64 2.41
C ALA A 51 1.46 -7.99 1.26
N ALA A 52 0.99 -6.75 1.45
CA ALA A 52 0.28 -6.00 0.41
C ALA A 52 1.14 -5.78 -0.85
N LEU A 53 2.43 -5.46 -0.69
CA LEU A 53 3.36 -5.33 -1.81
C LEU A 53 3.53 -6.63 -2.61
N ARG A 54 3.55 -7.78 -1.93
CA ARG A 54 3.63 -9.09 -2.60
C ARG A 54 2.36 -9.38 -3.39
N ASP A 55 1.20 -9.14 -2.77
CA ASP A 55 -0.10 -9.33 -3.42
C ASP A 55 -0.25 -8.39 -4.63
N ALA A 56 0.23 -7.14 -4.51
CA ALA A 56 0.21 -6.17 -5.58
C ALA A 56 1.03 -6.61 -6.80
N VAL A 57 2.24 -7.15 -6.59
CA VAL A 57 3.06 -7.68 -7.71
C VAL A 57 2.40 -8.88 -8.39
N VAL A 58 1.67 -9.72 -7.66
CA VAL A 58 0.90 -10.79 -8.29
C VAL A 58 -0.26 -10.23 -9.11
N ALA A 59 -0.90 -9.17 -8.61
CA ALA A 59 -2.02 -8.53 -9.31
C ALA A 59 -1.59 -7.74 -10.57
N THR A 60 -0.35 -7.26 -10.69
CA THR A 60 0.12 -6.60 -11.93
C THR A 60 0.13 -7.57 -13.11
N ALA A 61 0.52 -8.83 -12.88
CA ALA A 61 0.48 -9.89 -13.90
C ALA A 61 -0.94 -10.28 -14.34
N ASP A 62 -1.95 -9.97 -13.54
CA ASP A 62 -3.36 -10.18 -13.87
C ASP A 62 -3.95 -8.98 -14.66
N GLU A 63 -3.44 -7.74 -14.49
CA GLU A 63 -3.88 -6.57 -15.27
C GLU A 63 -3.47 -6.65 -16.75
N ASP A 64 -2.31 -7.26 -17.06
CA ASP A 64 -1.82 -7.43 -18.45
C ASP A 64 -2.73 -8.30 -19.35
N GLN A 65 -3.75 -8.95 -18.78
CA GLN A 65 -4.67 -9.85 -19.50
C GLN A 65 -6.03 -9.24 -19.86
N THR A 66 -6.27 -7.95 -19.58
CA THR A 66 -7.53 -7.25 -19.89
C THR A 66 -7.31 -6.09 -20.86
#